data_AF-A0A6A5CIE0-F1
#
_entry.id   AF-A0A6A5CIE0-F1
#
_cell.length_a   1.000
_cell.length_b   1.000
_cell.length_c   1.000
_cell.angle_alpha   90.00
_cell.angle_beta   90.00
_cell.angle_gamma   90.00
#
_symmetry.space_group_name_H-M   'P 1'
#
loop_
_entity.id
_entity.type
_entity.pdbx_description
1 polymer ?
#
loop_
_entity_poly.entity_id
_entity_poly.type
_entity_poly.pdbx_seq_one_letter_code
_entity_poly.pdbx_strand_id
1 'polypeptide(L)'
;MVGVVSTHSFSNQGYEFKCLYDGSKNDMHMDYVFYSYNRQSRILMAMGLGKAMIYVKFEKGYFDTTDDISNLKTNACTNGFSFNDVHYTFFNTSNSSLNSHDGGCVFLTLTIDRPYLISLLGNFEECKKQGLGKLIARIALSNGKSLMSNEMLEIFMLNDEEEYPCTDGCGMMRQDKFEQTLQHTNAQPFHSDMFIPYFSEDEVKRISAIQIRVHGFKGVLSKVPFSHWKALQKKFEFSDEISCLMRPSMKKYETQVVLYPFIDVLNASSAIEGSINRTFMSCILNLTSKKDEMRQFFKRNLEEYLNEKIHLDPSNPSDLKRNVFEFMHQLFIEKAHGKQIRSKISMCGLRN
;
A
#
# COMPACT_ATOMS: atom_id res chain seq x y z
N MET A 1 -5.61 3.39 -14.27
CA MET A 1 -5.29 4.70 -14.87
C MET A 1 -4.82 5.60 -13.73
N VAL A 2 -3.54 5.97 -13.71
CA VAL A 2 -2.90 6.67 -12.58
C VAL A 2 -3.16 8.16 -12.79
N GLY A 3 -3.94 8.78 -11.90
CA GLY A 3 -4.20 10.22 -11.92
C GLY A 3 -2.90 10.99 -12.00
N VAL A 4 -2.85 11.93 -12.94
CA VAL A 4 -1.70 12.76 -13.26
C VAL A 4 -1.34 13.58 -12.02
N VAL A 5 -0.34 13.09 -11.28
CA VAL A 5 0.48 13.93 -10.42
C VAL A 5 1.17 14.90 -11.37
N SER A 6 0.96 16.21 -11.23
CA SER A 6 1.69 17.18 -12.05
C SER A 6 3.18 17.02 -11.73
N THR A 7 3.90 16.27 -12.55
CA THR A 7 5.35 16.08 -12.41
C THR A 7 6.01 17.39 -12.78
N HIS A 8 6.50 18.12 -11.79
CA HIS A 8 7.49 19.16 -12.08
C HIS A 8 8.85 18.45 -12.08
N SER A 9 9.40 18.26 -13.28
CA SER A 9 10.80 17.97 -13.43
C SER A 9 11.57 19.27 -13.17
N PHE A 10 12.56 19.21 -12.29
CA PHE A 10 13.53 20.29 -12.17
C PHE A 10 14.94 19.72 -12.25
N SER A 11 15.82 20.49 -12.87
CA SER A 11 17.23 20.17 -12.95
C SER A 11 18.00 20.93 -11.86
N ASN A 12 18.79 20.21 -11.08
CA ASN A 12 19.80 20.82 -10.21
C ASN A 12 21.12 20.08 -10.43
N GLN A 13 22.20 20.81 -10.72
CA GLN A 13 23.53 20.25 -11.04
C GLN A 13 23.55 19.17 -12.15
N GLY A 14 22.66 19.26 -13.14
CA GLY A 14 22.60 18.30 -14.26
C GLY A 14 21.71 17.07 -14.03
N TYR A 15 20.96 17.01 -12.93
CA TYR A 15 20.12 15.87 -12.56
C TYR A 15 18.63 16.20 -12.62
N GLU A 16 17.81 15.31 -13.20
CA GLU A 16 16.35 15.48 -13.30
C GLU A 16 15.64 14.84 -12.10
N PHE A 17 15.00 15.67 -11.27
CA PHE A 17 14.19 15.21 -10.13
C PHE A 17 12.71 15.26 -10.49
N LYS A 18 11.97 14.17 -10.25
CA LYS A 18 10.50 14.20 -10.30
C LYS A 18 9.95 14.48 -8.91
N CYS A 19 9.52 15.72 -8.70
CA CYS A 19 8.68 16.05 -7.55
C CYS A 19 7.29 15.45 -7.79
N LEU A 20 6.87 14.52 -6.93
CA LEU A 20 5.48 14.12 -6.87
C LEU A 20 4.73 15.21 -6.10
N TYR A 21 4.14 16.12 -6.87
CA TYR A 21 3.40 17.28 -6.38
C TYR A 21 2.28 16.87 -5.41
N ASP A 22 2.23 17.51 -4.25
CA ASP A 22 1.32 17.20 -3.14
C ASP A 22 0.10 18.14 -3.06
N GLY A 23 -0.08 19.03 -4.05
CA GLY A 23 -1.20 19.97 -4.12
C GLY A 23 -0.88 21.42 -3.71
N SER A 24 0.38 21.82 -3.59
CA SER A 24 0.77 23.06 -2.88
C SER A 24 0.98 24.36 -3.69
N LYS A 25 0.44 24.51 -4.91
CA LYS A 25 0.34 25.84 -5.58
C LYS A 25 -1.08 26.39 -5.55
N ASN A 26 -1.08 27.68 -5.23
CA ASN A 26 -2.15 28.67 -5.26
C ASN A 26 -2.89 28.81 -3.93
N ASP A 27 -3.25 30.04 -3.60
CA ASP A 27 -3.90 30.51 -2.37
C ASP A 27 -5.12 29.66 -2.00
N MET A 28 -4.98 28.67 -1.12
CA MET A 28 -5.98 27.60 -1.01
C MET A 28 -6.25 27.13 0.44
N HIS A 29 -7.55 27.03 0.76
CA HIS A 29 -8.23 26.89 2.06
C HIS A 29 -7.86 25.66 2.92
N MET A 30 -8.32 25.57 4.18
CA MET A 30 -7.99 24.50 5.15
C MET A 30 -8.43 23.05 4.79
N ASP A 31 -9.14 22.82 3.69
CA ASP A 31 -9.76 21.52 3.35
C ASP A 31 -8.80 20.49 2.70
N TYR A 32 -7.47 20.71 2.68
CA TYR A 32 -6.52 19.82 1.96
C TYR A 32 -5.99 18.62 2.72
N VAL A 33 -6.25 18.51 4.03
CA VAL A 33 -5.91 17.29 4.79
C VAL A 33 -6.61 16.06 4.17
N PHE A 34 -7.77 16.25 3.54
CA PHE A 34 -8.52 15.19 2.86
C PHE A 34 -7.90 14.73 1.53
N TYR A 35 -6.93 15.47 0.98
CA TYR A 35 -6.41 15.26 -0.37
C TYR A 35 -5.03 14.61 -0.44
N SER A 36 -4.40 14.23 0.67
CA SER A 36 -3.16 13.43 0.60
C SER A 36 -3.42 11.92 0.68
N TYR A 37 -2.60 11.14 -0.03
CA TYR A 37 -2.56 9.68 0.04
C TYR A 37 -1.67 9.12 1.17
N ASN A 38 -1.05 9.93 2.04
CA ASN A 38 -0.29 9.39 3.17
C ASN A 38 -0.62 10.13 4.48
N ARG A 39 -0.48 9.43 5.62
CA ARG A 39 -0.83 9.97 6.94
C ARG A 39 0.07 11.14 7.34
N GLN A 40 1.37 11.03 7.07
CA GLN A 40 2.34 12.04 7.51
C GLN A 40 2.10 13.41 6.84
N SER A 41 1.84 13.44 5.54
CA SER A 41 1.39 14.63 4.81
C SER A 41 0.14 15.19 5.46
N ARG A 42 -0.87 14.36 5.76
CA ARG A 42 -2.12 14.82 6.37
C ARG A 42 -1.88 15.50 7.72
N ILE A 43 -1.05 14.92 8.57
CA ILE A 43 -0.63 15.53 9.85
C ILE A 43 0.08 16.88 9.60
N LEU A 44 1.07 16.91 8.70
CA LEU A 44 1.80 18.14 8.40
C LEU A 44 0.91 19.23 7.80
N MET A 45 0.00 18.87 6.88
CA MET A 45 -0.98 19.79 6.30
C MET A 45 -1.92 20.34 7.37
N ALA A 46 -2.41 19.51 8.29
CA ALA A 46 -3.26 19.95 9.41
C ALA A 46 -2.55 20.94 10.35
N MET A 47 -1.22 20.90 10.39
CA MET A 47 -0.39 21.84 11.16
C MET A 47 0.05 23.07 10.35
N GLY A 48 -0.37 23.21 9.08
CA GLY A 48 0.08 24.29 8.20
C GLY A 48 1.51 24.09 7.66
N LEU A 49 2.06 22.88 7.78
CA LEU A 49 3.44 22.50 7.44
C LEU A 49 3.53 21.62 6.18
N GLY A 50 2.52 21.64 5.29
CA GLY A 50 2.51 20.81 4.08
C GLY A 50 3.78 20.95 3.22
N LYS A 51 4.26 22.18 3.04
CA LYS A 51 5.49 22.50 2.27
C LYS A 51 6.79 22.04 2.96
N ALA A 52 6.72 21.58 4.21
CA ALA A 52 7.87 21.10 4.95
C ALA A 52 8.35 19.71 4.48
N MET A 53 7.58 19.04 3.63
CA MET A 53 7.85 17.69 3.15
C MET A 53 7.84 17.61 1.63
N ILE A 54 8.76 16.83 1.07
CA ILE A 54 8.78 16.49 -0.34
C ILE A 54 8.96 14.99 -0.54
N TYR A 55 8.25 14.45 -1.53
CA TYR A 55 8.39 13.06 -1.94
C TYR A 55 9.22 12.97 -3.22
N VAL A 56 10.37 12.32 -3.12
CA VAL A 56 11.36 12.21 -4.19
C VAL A 56 11.40 10.78 -4.68
N LYS A 57 11.18 10.58 -5.97
CA LYS A 57 11.45 9.31 -6.63
C LYS A 57 12.71 9.44 -7.46
N PHE A 58 13.65 8.54 -7.21
CA PHE A 58 14.86 8.42 -8.01
C PHE A 58 14.55 7.50 -9.19
N GLU A 59 14.54 8.04 -10.40
CA GLU A 59 14.33 7.28 -11.62
C GLU A 59 15.61 7.25 -12.44
N LYS A 60 15.80 6.15 -13.18
CA LYS A 60 16.90 6.00 -14.12
C LYS A 60 16.61 6.85 -15.36
N GLY A 61 17.44 7.84 -15.65
CA GLY A 61 17.44 8.51 -16.95
C GLY A 61 17.83 7.53 -18.06
N TYR A 62 17.49 7.86 -19.31
CA TYR A 62 17.79 7.02 -20.49
C TYR A 62 19.29 6.71 -20.67
N PHE A 63 20.18 7.50 -20.04
CA PHE A 63 21.64 7.38 -20.17
C PHE A 63 22.37 7.10 -18.85
N ASP A 64 21.65 6.99 -17.72
CA ASP A 64 22.31 6.81 -16.42
C ASP A 64 22.76 5.37 -16.23
N THR A 65 23.94 5.15 -15.65
CA THR A 65 24.33 3.82 -15.18
C THR A 65 23.67 3.52 -13.83
N THR A 66 23.65 2.25 -13.41
CA THR A 66 23.12 1.88 -12.09
C THR A 66 23.95 2.47 -10.94
N ASP A 67 25.25 2.67 -11.16
CA ASP A 67 26.17 3.23 -10.17
C ASP A 67 25.92 4.74 -9.96
N ASP A 68 25.53 5.47 -11.00
CA ASP A 68 25.20 6.90 -10.93
C ASP A 68 23.97 7.15 -10.03
N ILE A 69 22.95 6.31 -10.13
CA ILE A 69 21.75 6.40 -9.29
C ILE A 69 22.06 6.08 -7.83
N SER A 70 22.92 5.08 -7.60
CA SER A 70 23.32 4.70 -6.24
C SER A 70 24.09 5.82 -5.56
N ASN A 71 25.01 6.45 -6.28
CA ASN A 71 25.76 7.62 -5.80
C ASN A 71 24.84 8.82 -5.56
N LEU A 72 23.90 9.08 -6.46
CA LEU A 72 22.93 10.16 -6.31
C LEU A 72 22.02 9.96 -5.09
N LYS A 73 21.51 8.74 -4.87
CA LYS A 73 20.77 8.38 -3.67
C LYS A 73 21.59 8.57 -2.41
N THR A 74 22.83 8.10 -2.42
CA THR A 74 23.74 8.22 -1.27
C THR A 74 24.00 9.70 -0.95
N ASN A 75 24.27 10.51 -1.97
CA ASN A 75 24.50 11.94 -1.82
C ASN A 75 23.24 12.66 -1.29
N ALA A 76 22.08 12.44 -1.91
CA ALA A 76 20.83 13.04 -1.47
C ALA A 76 20.47 12.61 -0.03
N CYS A 77 20.62 11.32 0.31
CA CYS A 77 20.30 10.84 1.65
C CYS A 77 21.28 11.33 2.73
N THR A 78 22.54 11.57 2.37
CA THR A 78 23.57 12.04 3.33
C THR A 78 23.54 13.55 3.48
N ASN A 79 23.46 14.28 2.38
CA ASN A 79 23.68 15.73 2.33
C ASN A 79 22.39 16.54 2.09
N GLY A 80 21.29 15.88 1.71
CA GLY A 80 20.08 16.58 1.30
C GLY A 80 20.20 17.30 -0.04
N PHE A 81 19.25 18.17 -0.35
CA PHE A 81 19.26 19.03 -1.53
C PHE A 81 18.37 20.26 -1.31
N SER A 82 18.58 21.32 -2.10
CA SER A 82 17.76 22.53 -2.06
C SER A 82 16.78 22.59 -3.23
N PHE A 83 15.53 22.99 -2.95
CA PHE A 83 14.46 23.19 -3.93
C PHE A 83 13.60 24.39 -3.50
N ASN A 84 13.41 25.38 -4.39
CA ASN A 84 12.74 26.66 -4.11
C ASN A 84 13.26 27.33 -2.81
N ASP A 85 14.57 27.49 -2.70
CA ASP A 85 15.26 28.10 -1.55
C ASP A 85 15.06 27.39 -0.19
N VAL A 86 14.47 26.19 -0.18
CA VAL A 86 14.32 25.36 1.01
C VAL A 86 15.25 24.16 0.91
N HIS A 87 16.02 23.91 1.98
CA HIS A 87 16.92 22.76 2.07
C HIS A 87 16.22 21.57 2.73
N TYR A 88 16.14 20.46 2.00
CA TYR A 88 15.49 19.22 2.41
C TYR A 88 16.51 18.14 2.69
N THR A 89 16.30 17.42 3.78
CA THR A 89 17.16 16.33 4.24
C THR A 89 16.35 15.05 4.40
N PHE A 90 17.00 13.91 4.18
CA PHE A 90 16.32 12.62 4.20
C PHE A 90 15.69 12.35 5.55
N PHE A 91 14.44 11.89 5.54
CA PHE A 91 13.70 11.53 6.74
C PHE A 91 13.42 10.03 6.78
N ASN A 92 12.66 9.52 5.81
CA ASN A 92 12.29 8.11 5.77
C ASN A 92 11.81 7.71 4.36
N THR A 93 11.38 6.47 4.19
CA THR A 93 10.70 5.97 2.99
C THR A 93 9.47 5.16 3.40
N SER A 94 8.65 4.73 2.44
CA SER A 94 7.54 3.81 2.72
C SER A 94 8.05 2.37 2.91
N ASN A 95 7.31 1.53 3.62
CA ASN A 95 7.71 0.12 3.81
C ASN A 95 7.85 -0.66 2.50
N SER A 96 6.98 -0.38 1.52
CA SER A 96 7.09 -0.96 0.17
C SER A 96 8.32 -0.45 -0.58
N SER A 97 8.79 0.75 -0.23
CA SER A 97 9.92 1.40 -0.89
C SER A 97 11.28 1.03 -0.29
N LEU A 98 11.33 0.56 0.97
CA LEU A 98 12.55 0.05 1.61
C LEU A 98 13.23 -1.08 0.81
N ASN A 99 12.44 -1.88 0.09
CA ASN A 99 12.93 -3.04 -0.68
C ASN A 99 12.95 -2.81 -2.19
N SER A 100 12.56 -1.63 -2.68
CA SER A 100 12.45 -1.36 -4.11
C SER A 100 13.55 -0.41 -4.58
N HIS A 101 14.22 -0.75 -5.68
CA HIS A 101 15.21 0.14 -6.29
C HIS A 101 14.59 1.46 -6.79
N ASP A 102 13.30 1.50 -7.12
CA ASP A 102 12.61 2.71 -7.59
C ASP A 102 11.70 3.33 -6.51
N GLY A 103 12.03 3.04 -5.24
CA GLY A 103 11.25 3.45 -4.09
C GLY A 103 11.31 4.95 -3.86
N GLY A 104 10.16 5.56 -3.62
CA GLY A 104 10.12 6.97 -3.28
C GLY A 104 10.56 7.22 -1.83
N CYS A 105 11.20 8.35 -1.62
CA CYS A 105 11.79 8.77 -0.35
C CYS A 105 11.15 10.08 0.11
N VAL A 106 11.00 10.20 1.42
CA VAL A 106 10.48 11.40 2.08
C VAL A 106 11.65 12.21 2.59
N PHE A 107 11.67 13.48 2.20
CA PHE A 107 12.61 14.47 2.72
C PHE A 107 11.84 15.55 3.45
N LEU A 108 12.44 16.07 4.52
CA LEU A 108 11.88 17.15 5.32
C LEU A 108 12.83 18.35 5.32
N THR A 109 12.28 19.55 5.37
CA THR A 109 13.06 20.76 5.63
C THR A 109 13.77 20.68 6.99
N LEU A 110 14.94 21.32 7.09
CA LEU A 110 15.69 21.43 8.34
C LEU A 110 14.95 22.18 9.46
N THR A 111 13.91 22.96 9.13
CA THR A 111 13.14 23.71 10.11
C THR A 111 12.17 22.85 10.93
N ILE A 112 11.98 21.58 10.57
CA ILE A 112 11.13 20.66 11.33
C ILE A 112 11.95 19.94 12.40
N ASP A 113 11.53 20.07 13.65
CA ASP A 113 11.99 19.22 14.75
C ASP A 113 11.55 17.77 14.50
N ARG A 114 12.50 16.93 14.06
CA ARG A 114 12.27 15.52 13.73
C ARG A 114 11.90 14.69 14.96
N PRO A 115 12.62 14.77 16.11
CA PRO A 115 12.17 14.16 17.36
C PRO A 115 10.71 14.48 17.69
N TYR A 116 10.33 15.76 17.59
CA TYR A 116 8.96 16.17 17.85
C TYR A 116 8.00 15.53 16.84
N LEU A 117 8.27 15.61 15.53
CA LEU A 117 7.43 14.96 14.52
C LEU A 117 7.28 13.45 14.75
N ILE A 118 8.35 12.74 15.11
CA ILE A 118 8.28 11.31 15.44
C ILE A 118 7.38 11.08 16.66
N SER A 119 7.48 11.92 17.69
CA SER A 119 6.61 11.82 18.88
C SER A 119 5.12 12.02 18.54
N LEU A 120 4.81 12.84 17.53
CA LEU A 120 3.45 13.02 17.02
C LEU A 120 2.91 11.77 16.30
N LEU A 121 3.79 10.96 15.71
CA LEU A 121 3.40 9.71 15.06
C LEU A 121 3.14 8.57 16.06
N GLY A 122 3.81 8.59 17.21
CA GLY A 122 3.65 7.60 18.26
C GLY A 122 4.90 7.44 19.13
N ASN A 123 4.82 6.53 20.10
CA ASN A 123 5.93 6.09 20.92
C ASN A 123 6.53 4.80 20.38
N PHE A 124 7.81 4.89 20.01
CA PHE A 124 8.56 3.81 19.37
C PHE A 124 9.68 3.23 20.26
N GLU A 125 9.70 3.50 21.56
CA GLU A 125 10.77 3.02 22.46
C GLU A 125 10.91 1.49 22.45
N GLU A 126 9.81 0.74 22.46
CA GLU A 126 9.86 -0.72 22.33
C GLU A 126 10.37 -1.19 20.97
N CYS A 127 10.10 -0.42 19.90
CA CYS A 127 10.62 -0.74 18.57
C CYS A 127 12.12 -0.47 18.48
N LYS A 128 12.60 0.57 19.16
CA LYS A 128 14.01 0.93 19.25
C LYS A 128 14.81 -0.15 19.97
N LYS A 129 14.26 -0.74 21.04
CA LYS A 129 14.85 -1.91 21.73
C LYS A 129 15.02 -3.13 20.82
N GLN A 130 14.15 -3.28 19.81
CA GLN A 130 14.22 -4.34 18.79
C GLN A 130 15.17 -4.02 17.62
N GLY A 131 15.79 -2.84 17.61
CA GLY A 131 16.79 -2.42 16.61
C GLY A 131 16.30 -1.36 15.62
N LEU A 132 17.26 -0.68 15.00
CA LEU A 132 17.01 0.46 14.09
C LEU A 132 16.16 0.09 12.88
N GLY A 133 16.35 -1.10 12.30
CA GLY A 133 15.54 -1.56 11.16
C GLY A 133 14.05 -1.68 11.52
N LYS A 134 13.75 -2.18 12.73
CA LYS A 134 12.37 -2.27 13.22
C LYS A 134 11.77 -0.88 13.43
N LEU A 135 12.52 0.01 14.07
CA LEU A 135 12.12 1.40 14.31
C LEU A 135 11.77 2.12 13.00
N ILE A 136 12.66 2.10 12.01
CA ILE A 136 12.47 2.73 10.70
C ILE A 136 11.22 2.18 10.01
N ALA A 137 11.03 0.86 10.01
CA ALA A 137 9.87 0.20 9.41
C ALA A 137 8.54 0.56 10.11
N ARG A 138 8.55 0.94 11.38
CA ARG A 138 7.35 1.42 12.11
C ARG A 138 7.04 2.87 11.80
N ILE A 139 8.03 3.75 11.75
CA ILE A 139 7.85 5.14 11.32
C ILE A 139 7.36 5.18 9.85
N ALA A 140 7.87 4.29 9.00
CA ALA A 140 7.50 4.17 7.58
C ALA A 140 6.02 3.82 7.35
N LEU A 141 5.29 3.37 8.39
CA LEU A 141 3.84 3.11 8.30
C LEU A 141 3.02 4.39 8.10
N SER A 142 3.55 5.57 8.43
CA SER A 142 2.85 6.83 8.19
C SER A 142 3.01 7.34 6.75
N ASN A 143 3.96 6.79 6.00
CA ASN A 143 4.31 7.22 4.65
C ASN A 143 3.73 6.33 3.54
N GLY A 144 3.15 5.17 3.90
CA GLY A 144 2.53 4.30 2.90
C GLY A 144 1.20 4.86 2.40
N LYS A 145 0.89 4.61 1.12
CA LYS A 145 -0.38 4.98 0.47
C LYS A 145 -1.58 4.50 1.29
N SER A 146 -2.53 5.40 1.54
CA SER A 146 -3.78 5.17 2.26
C SER A 146 -4.80 6.27 2.01
N LEU A 147 -6.07 5.89 2.04
CA LEU A 147 -7.23 6.75 1.94
C LEU A 147 -7.75 7.03 3.35
N MET A 148 -8.03 8.29 3.67
CA MET A 148 -8.59 8.64 4.97
C MET A 148 -10.09 8.39 4.98
N SER A 149 -10.59 7.79 6.06
CA SER A 149 -12.00 7.76 6.43
C SER A 149 -12.23 8.73 7.59
N ASN A 150 -13.28 9.56 7.49
CA ASN A 150 -13.63 10.53 8.53
C ASN A 150 -14.31 9.90 9.77
N GLU A 151 -14.08 8.61 10.01
CA GLU A 151 -14.64 7.87 11.12
C GLU A 151 -13.61 7.66 12.23
N MET A 152 -14.09 7.72 13.48
CA MET A 152 -13.33 7.32 14.67
C MET A 152 -13.78 5.94 15.14
N LEU A 153 -12.87 5.18 15.76
CA LEU A 153 -13.17 3.83 16.26
C LEU A 153 -13.06 3.75 17.77
N GLU A 154 -14.13 3.22 18.37
CA GLU A 154 -14.08 2.65 19.71
C GLU A 154 -13.56 1.21 19.64
N ILE A 155 -12.34 1.03 20.14
CA ILE A 155 -11.55 -0.20 20.00
C ILE A 155 -11.52 -0.98 21.31
N PHE A 156 -11.84 -2.27 21.22
CA PHE A 156 -11.58 -3.24 22.28
C PHE A 156 -10.44 -4.17 21.90
N MET A 157 -9.51 -4.37 22.84
CA MET A 157 -8.39 -5.30 22.66
C MET A 157 -8.83 -6.72 23.02
N LEU A 158 -8.97 -7.56 21.99
CA LEU A 158 -9.34 -8.95 22.09
C LEU A 158 -8.09 -9.83 22.26
N ASN A 159 -7.97 -10.47 23.42
CA ASN A 159 -6.91 -11.44 23.72
C ASN A 159 -7.50 -12.85 23.65
N ASP A 160 -7.59 -13.41 22.45
CA ASP A 160 -8.27 -14.70 22.17
C ASP A 160 -7.34 -15.73 21.51
N GLU A 161 -6.02 -15.60 21.68
CA GLU A 161 -5.02 -16.44 20.99
C GLU A 161 -5.19 -17.94 21.22
N GLU A 162 -5.66 -18.34 22.40
CA GLU A 162 -5.91 -19.75 22.73
C GLU A 162 -7.10 -20.33 21.95
N GLU A 163 -8.13 -19.51 21.70
CA GLU A 163 -9.36 -19.96 21.05
C GLU A 163 -9.30 -19.82 19.52
N TYR A 164 -8.66 -18.74 19.05
CA TYR A 164 -8.51 -18.45 17.62
C TYR A 164 -7.03 -18.34 17.25
N PRO A 165 -6.30 -19.48 17.28
CA PRO A 165 -4.92 -19.50 16.83
C PRO A 165 -4.82 -19.06 15.37
N CYS A 166 -3.68 -18.48 15.00
CA CYS A 166 -3.37 -18.07 13.62
C CYS A 166 -4.17 -16.87 13.08
N THR A 167 -4.66 -15.98 13.95
CA THR A 167 -5.35 -14.73 13.56
C THR A 167 -4.44 -13.49 13.54
N ASP A 168 -3.13 -13.66 13.29
CA ASP A 168 -2.15 -12.56 13.25
C ASP A 168 -2.55 -11.46 12.27
N GLY A 169 -2.60 -10.22 12.76
CA GLY A 169 -2.90 -9.05 11.95
C GLY A 169 -4.37 -8.95 11.54
N CYS A 170 -5.27 -9.77 12.08
CA CYS A 170 -6.69 -9.76 11.77
C CYS A 170 -7.51 -9.27 12.98
N GLY A 171 -8.51 -8.44 12.71
CA GLY A 171 -9.50 -7.98 13.67
C GLY A 171 -10.91 -7.99 13.06
N MET A 172 -11.86 -7.44 13.79
CA MET A 172 -13.28 -7.46 13.44
C MET A 172 -13.88 -6.07 13.61
N MET A 173 -14.82 -5.70 12.73
CA MET A 173 -15.59 -4.47 12.88
C MET A 173 -17.08 -4.78 12.69
N ARG A 174 -17.91 -4.16 13.52
CA ARG A 174 -19.37 -4.29 13.44
C ARG A 174 -19.86 -3.80 12.08
N GLN A 175 -20.85 -4.50 11.52
CA GLN A 175 -21.32 -4.28 10.16
C GLN A 175 -21.65 -2.81 9.83
N ASP A 176 -22.44 -2.14 10.67
CA ASP A 176 -22.78 -0.72 10.51
C ASP A 176 -21.54 0.17 10.45
N LYS A 177 -20.62 0.02 11.41
CA LYS A 177 -19.42 0.84 11.48
C LYS A 177 -18.46 0.58 10.32
N PHE A 178 -18.40 -0.66 9.85
CA PHE A 178 -17.61 -1.05 8.68
C PHE A 178 -18.13 -0.37 7.42
N GLU A 179 -19.44 -0.42 7.20
CA GLU A 179 -20.08 0.17 6.03
C GLU A 179 -19.98 1.70 6.08
N GLN A 180 -20.20 2.30 7.25
CA GLN A 180 -19.99 3.73 7.50
C GLN A 180 -18.54 4.16 7.24
N THR A 181 -17.55 3.38 7.69
CA THR A 181 -16.13 3.66 7.45
C THR A 181 -15.82 3.76 5.97
N LEU A 182 -16.32 2.82 5.15
CA LEU A 182 -16.12 2.84 3.70
C LEU A 182 -16.86 4.01 3.04
N GLN A 183 -18.11 4.26 3.43
CA GLN A 183 -18.90 5.39 2.91
C GLN A 183 -18.23 6.75 3.18
N HIS A 184 -17.48 6.89 4.28
CA HIS A 184 -16.74 8.11 4.60
C HIS A 184 -15.27 8.08 4.18
N THR A 185 -14.84 7.05 3.43
CA THR A 185 -13.47 6.96 2.90
C THR A 185 -13.38 7.69 1.57
N ASN A 186 -12.48 8.68 1.46
CA ASN A 186 -12.22 9.36 0.19
C ASN A 186 -11.53 8.41 -0.80
N ALA A 187 -12.27 7.88 -1.78
CA ALA A 187 -11.79 6.95 -2.79
C ALA A 187 -10.82 7.58 -3.81
N GLN A 188 -10.94 8.90 -4.07
CA GLN A 188 -10.20 9.59 -5.13
C GLN A 188 -9.84 11.05 -4.76
N PRO A 189 -8.81 11.28 -3.91
CA PRO A 189 -8.45 12.62 -3.46
C PRO A 189 -7.88 13.60 -4.51
N PHE A 190 -7.77 13.23 -5.80
CA PHE A 190 -7.16 14.11 -6.84
C PHE A 190 -7.93 14.16 -8.17
N HIS A 191 -9.19 13.71 -8.23
CA HIS A 191 -9.97 13.88 -9.47
C HIS A 191 -10.65 15.25 -9.49
N SER A 192 -10.19 16.12 -10.40
CA SER A 192 -10.68 17.49 -10.56
C SER A 192 -12.06 17.59 -11.18
N ASP A 193 -12.53 16.55 -11.87
CA ASP A 193 -13.74 16.62 -12.69
C ASP A 193 -14.56 15.32 -12.56
N MET A 194 -15.74 15.44 -11.96
CA MET A 194 -16.87 14.48 -11.85
C MET A 194 -16.77 13.28 -10.86
N PHE A 195 -17.74 13.25 -9.91
CA PHE A 195 -18.45 12.10 -9.29
C PHE A 195 -17.66 10.77 -9.10
N ILE A 196 -17.45 10.16 -7.93
CA ILE A 196 -18.03 10.22 -6.56
C ILE A 196 -16.82 10.05 -5.62
N PRO A 197 -16.58 10.94 -4.64
CA PRO A 197 -15.40 10.83 -3.76
C PRO A 197 -15.45 9.65 -2.80
N TYR A 198 -16.52 8.86 -2.79
CA TYR A 198 -16.80 7.80 -1.82
C TYR A 198 -17.19 6.50 -2.52
N PHE A 199 -17.03 5.39 -1.81
CA PHE A 199 -17.51 4.09 -2.27
C PHE A 199 -19.03 4.11 -2.44
N SER A 200 -19.53 3.56 -3.54
CA SER A 200 -20.97 3.41 -3.75
C SER A 200 -21.57 2.39 -2.77
N GLU A 201 -22.86 2.52 -2.46
CA GLU A 201 -23.53 1.57 -1.53
C GLU A 201 -23.40 0.11 -1.99
N ASP A 202 -23.49 -0.14 -3.30
CA ASP A 202 -23.39 -1.49 -3.86
C ASP A 202 -21.97 -2.06 -3.75
N GLU A 203 -20.94 -1.24 -3.87
CA GLU A 203 -19.55 -1.64 -3.60
C GLU A 203 -19.36 -1.97 -2.12
N VAL A 204 -19.82 -1.09 -1.22
CA VAL A 204 -19.71 -1.26 0.23
C VAL A 204 -20.35 -2.57 0.69
N LYS A 205 -21.52 -2.93 0.16
CA LYS A 205 -22.21 -4.19 0.47
C LYS A 205 -21.37 -5.42 0.11
N ARG A 206 -20.61 -5.36 -1.00
CA ARG A 206 -19.79 -6.47 -1.52
C ARG A 206 -18.44 -6.62 -0.81
N ILE A 207 -17.97 -5.58 -0.12
CA ILE A 207 -16.70 -5.63 0.61
C ILE A 207 -16.91 -6.32 1.97
N SER A 208 -16.10 -7.34 2.24
CA SER A 208 -16.14 -8.14 3.48
C SER A 208 -14.94 -7.91 4.39
N ALA A 209 -13.86 -7.31 3.89
CA ALA A 209 -12.69 -6.97 4.67
C ALA A 209 -12.00 -5.69 4.16
N ILE A 210 -11.39 -4.95 5.08
CA ILE A 210 -10.58 -3.76 4.77
C ILE A 210 -9.21 -3.88 5.43
N GLN A 211 -8.17 -3.50 4.71
CA GLN A 211 -6.84 -3.31 5.28
C GLN A 211 -6.72 -1.89 5.82
N ILE A 212 -6.35 -1.74 7.09
CA ILE A 212 -6.36 -0.44 7.76
C ILE A 212 -5.07 -0.11 8.52
N ARG A 213 -4.92 1.17 8.84
CA ARG A 213 -4.06 1.69 9.90
C ARG A 213 -4.85 2.66 10.78
N VAL A 214 -4.72 2.58 12.10
CA VAL A 214 -5.37 3.50 13.06
C VAL A 214 -4.63 3.39 14.41
N HIS A 215 -4.34 4.49 15.10
CA HIS A 215 -3.69 4.52 16.43
C HIS A 215 -2.54 3.51 16.67
N GLY A 216 -1.61 3.35 15.72
CA GLY A 216 -0.50 2.39 15.83
C GLY A 216 -0.85 0.93 15.52
N PHE A 217 -2.12 0.63 15.28
CA PHE A 217 -2.59 -0.64 14.74
C PHE A 217 -2.45 -0.70 13.22
N LYS A 218 -2.11 -1.90 12.73
CA LYS A 218 -2.11 -2.24 11.32
C LYS A 218 -2.61 -3.67 11.15
N GLY A 219 -3.56 -3.87 10.25
CA GLY A 219 -4.01 -5.20 9.89
C GLY A 219 -5.21 -5.18 8.95
N VAL A 220 -5.97 -6.27 8.98
CA VAL A 220 -7.21 -6.45 8.23
C VAL A 220 -8.36 -6.50 9.22
N LEU A 221 -9.43 -5.77 8.95
CA LEU A 221 -10.68 -5.86 9.70
C LEU A 221 -11.72 -6.52 8.83
N SER A 222 -12.36 -7.56 9.34
CA SER A 222 -13.48 -8.25 8.69
C SER A 222 -14.81 -7.69 9.16
N LYS A 223 -15.76 -7.59 8.23
CA LYS A 223 -17.15 -7.17 8.50
C LYS A 223 -17.89 -8.27 9.26
N VAL A 224 -18.43 -7.95 10.44
CA VAL A 224 -19.17 -8.90 11.28
C VAL A 224 -20.64 -8.52 11.37
N PRO A 225 -21.58 -9.41 10.96
CA PRO A 225 -23.01 -9.16 11.09
C PRO A 225 -23.44 -8.93 12.54
N PHE A 226 -24.49 -8.13 12.73
CA PHE A 226 -25.02 -7.78 14.06
C PHE A 226 -25.35 -9.00 14.94
N SER A 227 -25.89 -10.07 14.35
CA SER A 227 -26.22 -11.31 15.06
C SER A 227 -24.97 -11.96 15.69
N HIS A 228 -23.86 -12.01 14.95
CA HIS A 228 -22.59 -12.52 15.45
C HIS A 228 -21.90 -11.54 16.39
N TRP A 229 -22.06 -10.23 16.16
CA TRP A 229 -21.51 -9.20 17.04
C TRP A 229 -22.08 -9.29 18.46
N LYS A 230 -23.40 -9.48 18.59
CA LYS A 230 -24.05 -9.63 19.90
C LYS A 230 -23.57 -10.89 20.65
N ALA A 231 -23.27 -11.97 19.93
CA ALA A 231 -22.66 -13.15 20.53
C ALA A 231 -21.24 -12.88 21.06
N LEU A 232 -20.40 -12.17 20.28
CA LEU A 232 -19.06 -11.76 20.71
C LEU A 232 -19.13 -10.82 21.93
N GLN A 233 -20.05 -9.86 21.90
CA GLN A 233 -20.25 -8.90 22.98
C GLN A 233 -20.61 -9.59 24.29
N LYS A 234 -21.55 -10.54 24.26
CA LYS A 234 -21.93 -11.32 25.44
C LYS A 234 -20.77 -12.16 25.98
N LYS A 235 -19.94 -12.69 25.10
CA LYS A 235 -18.85 -13.60 25.46
C LYS A 235 -17.65 -12.88 26.08
N PHE A 236 -17.28 -11.73 25.51
CA PHE A 236 -16.09 -10.97 25.91
C PHE A 236 -16.43 -9.73 26.75
N GLU A 237 -17.71 -9.53 27.08
CA GLU A 237 -18.21 -8.54 28.04
C GLU A 237 -17.79 -7.08 27.74
N PHE A 238 -17.75 -6.71 26.45
CA PHE A 238 -17.46 -5.34 26.04
C PHE A 238 -18.72 -4.47 25.89
N SER A 239 -18.57 -3.14 25.99
CA SER A 239 -19.70 -2.19 25.96
C SER A 239 -20.36 -2.07 24.57
N ASP A 240 -21.59 -1.55 24.52
CA ASP A 240 -22.31 -1.32 23.25
C ASP A 240 -21.66 -0.26 22.33
N GLU A 241 -20.80 0.59 22.91
CA GLU A 241 -20.04 1.62 22.21
C GLU A 241 -18.92 1.03 21.36
N ILE A 242 -18.38 -0.13 21.76
CA ILE A 242 -17.32 -0.81 21.02
C ILE A 242 -17.86 -1.24 19.65
N SER A 243 -17.12 -0.82 18.62
CA SER A 243 -17.47 -1.05 17.22
C SER A 243 -16.35 -1.79 16.47
N CYS A 244 -15.18 -1.95 17.09
CA CYS A 244 -14.03 -2.63 16.53
C CYS A 244 -13.32 -3.49 17.58
N LEU A 245 -13.00 -4.74 17.22
CA LEU A 245 -12.15 -5.64 17.99
C LEU A 245 -10.79 -5.74 17.31
N MET A 246 -9.72 -5.45 18.06
CA MET A 246 -8.34 -5.56 17.59
C MET A 246 -7.56 -6.55 18.43
N ARG A 247 -6.56 -7.19 17.84
CA ARG A 247 -5.69 -8.14 18.55
C ARG A 247 -4.33 -7.52 18.88
N PRO A 248 -3.63 -7.99 19.93
CA PRO A 248 -2.28 -7.52 20.28
C PRO A 248 -1.31 -7.54 19.09
N SER A 249 -1.39 -8.59 18.27
CA SER A 249 -0.57 -8.76 17.07
C SER A 249 -0.73 -7.61 16.06
N MET A 250 -1.88 -6.93 16.02
CA MET A 250 -2.11 -5.77 15.15
C MET A 250 -1.38 -4.51 15.65
N LYS A 251 -1.08 -4.41 16.95
CA LYS A 251 -0.44 -3.25 17.57
C LYS A 251 1.03 -3.18 17.19
N LYS A 252 1.44 -2.13 16.50
CA LYS A 252 2.81 -2.01 15.97
C LYS A 252 3.68 -1.01 16.75
N TYR A 253 3.05 -0.06 17.46
CA TYR A 253 3.65 0.91 18.37
C TYR A 253 2.54 1.54 19.22
N GLU A 254 2.91 2.23 20.30
CA GLU A 254 1.97 2.94 21.18
C GLU A 254 1.66 4.33 20.62
N THR A 255 0.42 4.81 20.74
CA THR A 255 0.07 6.19 20.34
C THR A 255 -0.08 7.04 21.59
N GLN A 256 0.68 8.14 21.71
CA GLN A 256 0.65 9.03 22.88
C GLN A 256 -0.33 10.21 22.72
N VAL A 257 -0.46 10.74 21.51
CA VAL A 257 -1.33 11.88 21.19
C VAL A 257 -2.19 11.52 20.00
N VAL A 258 -3.50 11.66 20.13
CA VAL A 258 -4.44 11.45 19.02
C VAL A 258 -4.57 12.75 18.23
N LEU A 259 -3.50 13.15 17.54
CA LEU A 259 -3.58 14.25 16.57
C LEU A 259 -4.32 13.85 15.29
N TYR A 260 -4.33 12.55 15.01
CA TYR A 260 -4.97 11.98 13.83
C TYR A 260 -5.88 10.83 14.28
N PRO A 261 -7.16 11.12 14.60
CA PRO A 261 -8.12 10.13 15.09
C PRO A 261 -8.70 9.24 13.99
N PHE A 262 -8.38 9.53 12.73
CA PHE A 262 -9.02 8.93 11.57
C PHE A 262 -8.46 7.56 11.22
N ILE A 263 -9.32 6.77 10.55
CA ILE A 263 -8.94 5.48 9.99
C ILE A 263 -8.31 5.70 8.63
N ASP A 264 -7.18 5.04 8.38
CA ASP A 264 -6.59 4.95 7.06
C ASP A 264 -6.94 3.62 6.42
N VAL A 265 -7.73 3.63 5.36
CA VAL A 265 -8.06 2.48 4.53
C VAL A 265 -6.99 2.35 3.43
N LEU A 266 -6.26 1.24 3.42
CA LEU A 266 -5.21 0.97 2.45
C LEU A 266 -5.79 0.27 1.22
N ASN A 267 -6.62 -0.73 1.47
CA ASN A 267 -7.26 -1.57 0.46
C ASN A 267 -8.61 -2.04 1.00
N ALA A 268 -9.59 -2.17 0.12
CA ALA A 268 -10.85 -2.83 0.38
C ALA A 268 -10.91 -4.13 -0.43
N SER A 269 -11.33 -5.22 0.18
CA SER A 269 -11.43 -6.51 -0.51
C SER A 269 -12.63 -6.51 -1.45
N SER A 270 -12.41 -6.23 -2.74
CA SER A 270 -13.38 -6.45 -3.79
C SER A 270 -12.94 -7.65 -4.64
N ALA A 271 -13.70 -8.74 -4.61
CA ALA A 271 -13.54 -9.82 -5.58
C ALA A 271 -14.28 -9.40 -6.87
N ILE A 272 -13.52 -8.97 -7.87
CA ILE A 272 -14.08 -8.57 -9.16
C ILE A 272 -13.88 -9.72 -10.15
N GLU A 273 -12.63 -10.19 -10.29
CA GLU A 273 -12.21 -11.32 -11.12
C GLU A 273 -10.83 -11.79 -10.63
N GLY A 274 -10.51 -13.08 -10.77
CA GLY A 274 -9.22 -13.66 -10.39
C GLY A 274 -8.50 -14.23 -11.60
N SER A 275 -7.18 -14.00 -11.69
CA SER A 275 -6.31 -14.68 -12.64
C SER A 275 -5.27 -15.52 -11.91
N ILE A 276 -4.88 -16.63 -12.51
CA ILE A 276 -3.76 -17.43 -12.00
C ILE A 276 -2.48 -16.97 -12.69
N ASN A 277 -1.49 -16.53 -11.91
CA ASN A 277 -0.19 -16.18 -12.47
C ASN A 277 0.65 -17.45 -12.75
N ARG A 278 1.66 -17.31 -13.61
CA ARG A 278 2.57 -18.39 -14.02
C ARG A 278 3.21 -19.12 -12.84
N THR A 279 3.63 -18.41 -11.80
CA THR A 279 4.29 -19.00 -10.64
C THR A 279 3.37 -19.98 -9.93
N PHE A 280 2.11 -19.60 -9.70
CA PHE A 280 1.12 -20.51 -9.12
C PHE A 280 0.81 -21.69 -10.02
N MET A 281 0.71 -21.48 -11.34
CA MET A 281 0.53 -22.59 -12.30
C MET A 281 1.69 -23.59 -12.20
N SER A 282 2.94 -23.12 -12.15
CA SER A 282 4.12 -23.97 -11.98
C SER A 282 4.10 -24.74 -10.65
N CYS A 283 3.70 -24.09 -9.55
CA CYS A 283 3.52 -24.77 -8.27
C CYS A 283 2.46 -25.88 -8.36
N ILE A 284 1.30 -25.60 -8.96
CA ILE A 284 0.23 -26.59 -9.13
C ILE A 284 0.72 -27.77 -9.98
N LEU A 285 1.44 -27.51 -11.07
CA LEU A 285 2.04 -28.55 -11.91
C LEU A 285 3.08 -29.41 -11.16
N ASN A 286 3.75 -28.85 -10.16
CA ASN A 286 4.71 -29.60 -9.35
C ASN A 286 4.04 -30.44 -8.27
N LEU A 287 2.92 -29.97 -7.72
CA LEU A 287 2.20 -30.64 -6.64
C LEU A 287 1.18 -31.67 -7.13
N THR A 288 0.70 -31.54 -8.37
CA THR A 288 -0.30 -32.48 -8.91
C THR A 288 0.32 -33.82 -9.30
N SER A 289 -0.39 -34.91 -9.00
CA SER A 289 -0.09 -36.25 -9.51
C SER A 289 -0.46 -36.43 -10.99
N LYS A 290 -1.29 -35.54 -11.54
CA LYS A 290 -1.84 -35.59 -12.90
C LYS A 290 -1.30 -34.45 -13.76
N LYS A 291 0.02 -34.39 -13.92
CA LYS A 291 0.70 -33.24 -14.57
C LYS A 291 0.19 -32.97 -15.98
N ASP A 292 0.01 -34.00 -16.80
CA ASP A 292 -0.39 -33.82 -18.20
C ASP A 292 -1.87 -33.40 -18.34
N GLU A 293 -2.77 -33.96 -17.52
CA GLU A 293 -4.17 -33.49 -17.44
C GLU A 293 -4.24 -32.02 -17.03
N MET A 294 -3.44 -31.62 -16.02
CA MET A 294 -3.41 -30.22 -15.55
C MET A 294 -2.80 -29.27 -16.59
N ARG A 295 -1.79 -29.69 -17.36
CA ARG A 295 -1.26 -28.91 -18.48
C ARG A 295 -2.31 -28.67 -19.56
N GLN A 296 -3.05 -29.72 -19.93
CA GLN A 296 -4.13 -29.61 -20.91
C GLN A 296 -5.26 -28.72 -20.40
N PHE A 297 -5.60 -28.82 -19.11
CA PHE A 297 -6.56 -27.92 -18.47
C PHE A 297 -6.13 -26.45 -18.59
N PHE A 298 -4.89 -26.12 -18.22
CA PHE A 298 -4.39 -24.75 -18.35
C PHE A 298 -4.35 -24.24 -19.79
N LYS A 299 -3.94 -25.09 -20.74
CA LYS A 299 -3.93 -24.75 -22.16
C LYS A 299 -5.34 -24.46 -22.68
N ARG A 300 -6.31 -25.33 -22.37
CA ARG A 300 -7.70 -25.17 -22.81
C ARG A 300 -8.34 -23.90 -22.25
N ASN A 301 -8.21 -23.62 -20.96
CA ASN A 301 -8.77 -22.40 -20.35
C ASN A 301 -8.14 -21.14 -20.94
N LEU A 302 -6.83 -21.16 -21.25
CA LEU A 302 -6.19 -20.04 -21.92
C LEU A 302 -6.72 -19.86 -23.34
N GLU A 303 -6.88 -20.93 -24.11
CA GLU A 303 -7.47 -20.88 -25.46
C GLU A 303 -8.91 -20.35 -25.43
N GLU A 304 -9.75 -20.81 -24.51
CA GLU A 304 -11.11 -20.31 -24.29
C GLU A 304 -11.12 -18.81 -23.97
N TYR A 305 -10.31 -18.36 -23.00
CA TYR A 305 -10.18 -16.95 -22.65
C TYR A 305 -9.73 -16.08 -23.84
N LEU A 306 -8.77 -16.57 -24.64
CA LEU A 306 -8.31 -15.84 -25.82
C LEU A 306 -9.39 -15.73 -26.89
N ASN A 307 -10.14 -16.81 -27.13
CA ASN A 307 -11.23 -16.79 -28.09
C ASN A 307 -12.29 -15.77 -27.65
N GLU A 308 -12.66 -15.75 -26.38
CA GLU A 308 -13.55 -14.72 -25.81
C GLU A 308 -13.01 -13.30 -26.02
N LYS A 309 -11.73 -13.04 -25.75
CA LYS A 309 -11.14 -11.71 -25.93
C LYS A 309 -11.02 -11.30 -27.39
N ILE A 310 -10.69 -12.21 -28.31
CA ILE A 310 -10.65 -11.96 -29.76
C ILE A 310 -12.05 -11.64 -30.29
N HIS A 311 -13.11 -12.28 -29.77
CA HIS A 311 -14.48 -11.96 -30.12
C HIS A 311 -14.92 -10.57 -29.63
N LEU A 312 -14.39 -10.10 -28.50
CA LEU A 312 -14.70 -8.79 -27.90
C LEU A 312 -13.94 -7.62 -28.54
N ASP A 313 -12.78 -7.85 -29.15
CA ASP A 313 -12.02 -6.83 -29.90
C ASP A 313 -11.43 -7.41 -31.21
N PRO A 314 -12.21 -7.41 -32.31
CA PRO A 314 -11.79 -7.98 -33.59
C PRO A 314 -10.65 -7.21 -34.28
N SER A 315 -10.32 -6.01 -33.80
CA SER A 315 -9.48 -5.04 -34.51
C SER A 315 -7.98 -5.24 -34.28
N ASN A 316 -7.56 -6.00 -33.26
CA ASN A 316 -6.14 -6.30 -33.03
C ASN A 316 -5.84 -7.77 -32.63
N PRO A 317 -6.09 -8.77 -33.51
CA PRO A 317 -5.87 -10.19 -33.21
C PRO A 317 -4.39 -10.60 -33.14
N SER A 318 -3.49 -9.82 -33.77
CA SER A 318 -2.07 -10.15 -33.95
C SER A 318 -1.23 -9.93 -32.69
N ASP A 319 -1.48 -8.86 -31.94
CA ASP A 319 -0.72 -8.57 -30.71
C ASP A 319 -1.11 -9.51 -29.55
N LEU A 320 -2.39 -9.90 -29.48
CA LEU A 320 -2.91 -10.88 -28.52
C LEU A 320 -2.31 -12.28 -28.76
N LYS A 321 -2.23 -12.73 -30.01
CA LYS A 321 -1.66 -14.05 -30.35
C LYS A 321 -0.15 -14.13 -30.09
N ARG A 322 0.59 -13.05 -30.35
CA ARG A 322 2.05 -13.03 -30.19
C ARG A 322 2.49 -13.13 -28.72
N ASN A 323 1.90 -12.32 -27.84
CA ASN A 323 2.22 -12.34 -26.40
C ASN A 323 1.89 -13.69 -25.75
N VAL A 324 0.86 -14.37 -26.25
CA VAL A 324 0.41 -15.65 -25.70
C VAL A 324 1.21 -16.83 -26.25
N PHE A 325 1.64 -16.78 -27.50
CA PHE A 325 2.56 -17.79 -28.04
C PHE A 325 3.89 -17.79 -27.28
N GLU A 326 4.44 -16.61 -26.98
CA GLU A 326 5.65 -16.48 -26.14
C GLU A 326 5.42 -17.02 -24.71
N PHE A 327 4.25 -16.75 -24.11
CA PHE A 327 3.89 -17.29 -22.80
C PHE A 327 3.75 -18.82 -22.80
N MET A 328 3.07 -19.38 -23.80
CA MET A 328 2.87 -20.83 -23.97
C MET A 328 4.19 -21.56 -24.26
N HIS A 329 5.04 -20.98 -25.11
CA HIS A 329 6.34 -21.55 -25.44
C HIS A 329 7.25 -21.61 -24.20
N GLN A 330 7.23 -20.61 -23.33
CA GLN A 330 8.02 -20.59 -22.10
C GLN A 330 7.47 -21.50 -20.98
N LEU A 331 6.17 -21.77 -20.94
CA LEU A 331 5.53 -22.62 -19.92
C LEU A 331 5.54 -24.11 -20.28
N PHE A 332 5.42 -24.44 -21.56
CA PHE A 332 5.14 -25.81 -22.01
C PHE A 332 6.22 -26.42 -22.92
N ILE A 333 7.18 -25.61 -23.41
CA ILE A 333 8.30 -26.08 -24.24
C ILE A 333 9.63 -25.78 -23.53
N GLU A 334 9.88 -26.47 -22.41
CA GLU A 334 11.24 -26.71 -21.90
C GLU A 334 11.59 -28.20 -22.08
N LYS A 335 11.83 -28.59 -23.34
CA LYS A 335 12.67 -29.73 -23.70
C LYS A 335 13.28 -29.48 -25.07
N ALA A 336 14.42 -28.80 -25.11
CA ALA A 336 15.33 -28.90 -26.25
C ALA A 336 16.78 -28.53 -25.92
N HIS A 337 17.04 -27.60 -25.01
CA HIS A 337 18.42 -27.23 -24.68
C HIS A 337 18.60 -27.12 -23.17
N GLY A 338 19.46 -27.99 -22.62
CA GLY A 338 19.86 -28.06 -21.22
C GLY A 338 20.65 -26.83 -20.75
N LYS A 339 20.16 -25.63 -21.02
CA LYS A 339 20.56 -24.41 -20.31
C LYS A 339 19.44 -24.09 -19.34
N GLN A 340 19.73 -24.28 -18.05
CA GLN A 340 19.07 -23.51 -17.00
C GLN A 340 19.11 -22.05 -17.43
N ILE A 341 17.99 -21.50 -17.88
CA ILE A 341 17.80 -20.06 -17.86
C ILE A 341 17.72 -19.73 -16.37
N ARG A 342 18.85 -19.37 -15.78
CA ARG A 342 18.89 -18.53 -14.58
C ARG A 342 18.20 -17.22 -14.99
N SER A 343 16.88 -17.19 -14.94
CA SER A 343 16.21 -15.91 -14.76
C SER A 343 16.73 -15.40 -13.44
N LYS A 344 17.51 -14.31 -13.48
CA LYS A 344 17.85 -13.52 -12.30
C LYS A 344 16.53 -12.95 -11.77
N ILE A 345 15.79 -13.77 -11.05
CA ILE A 345 14.85 -13.28 -10.07
C ILE A 345 15.71 -13.00 -8.85
N SER A 346 15.91 -11.72 -8.60
CA SER A 346 16.36 -11.21 -7.31
C SER A 346 15.49 -11.83 -6.21
N MET A 347 16.03 -12.85 -5.55
CA MET A 347 15.64 -13.21 -4.21
C MET A 347 16.49 -12.37 -3.25
N CYS A 348 15.91 -11.29 -2.74
CA CYS A 348 16.31 -10.62 -1.50
C CYS A 348 15.04 -9.96 -0.93
N GLY A 349 14.44 -10.40 0.18
CA GLY A 349 14.77 -11.52 1.04
C GLY A 349 13.58 -11.87 1.92
N LEU A 350 13.12 -13.11 1.81
CA LEU A 350 12.60 -13.89 2.93
C LEU A 350 13.76 -14.81 3.33
N ARG A 351 14.36 -14.55 4.48
CA ARG A 351 15.06 -15.57 5.26
C ARG A 351 14.71 -15.36 6.73
N ASN A 352 14.47 -16.50 7.37
CA ASN A 352 14.14 -16.79 8.76
C ASN A 352 14.60 -15.76 9.79
#